data_AF-A0AAV3X1E0-F1
#
_entry.id   AF-A0AAV3X1E0-F1
#
_cell.length_a   1.000
_cell.length_b   1.000
_cell.length_c   1.000
_cell.angle_alpha   90.00
_cell.angle_beta   90.00
_cell.angle_gamma   90.00
#
_symmetry.space_group_name_H-M   'P 1'
#
loop_
_entity.id
_entity.type
_entity.pdbx_description
1 polymer ?
#
loop_
_entity_poly.entity_id
_entity_poly.type
_entity_poly.pdbx_seq_one_letter_code
_entity_poly.pdbx_strand_id
1 'polypeptide(L)'
;MKAKGELQEYKVIGRGLPSDKNRTPALYQMRIFAPDKAVAKSRFWYFLSQLRKLKKATGEIVSCNRVLEKKPLAIKNFGIWLRYNSRSGTHNMYREYRDLTCAKAVTQCCEYLN
;
A
#
# COMPACT_ATOMS: atom_id res chain seq x y z
N MET A 1 10.98 0.95 4.37
CA MET A 1 10.26 0.33 5.51
C MET A 1 10.81 -1.08 5.63
N LYS A 2 11.41 -1.43 6.76
CA LYS A 2 11.81 -2.81 7.00
C LYS A 2 10.54 -3.59 7.30
N ALA A 3 10.21 -4.60 6.49
CA ALA A 3 9.09 -5.49 6.80
C ALA A 3 9.46 -6.25 8.07
N LYS A 4 8.81 -5.91 9.20
CA LYS A 4 8.92 -6.68 10.43
C LYS A 4 7.59 -7.44 10.59
N GLY A 5 7.65 -8.75 10.41
CA GLY A 5 6.50 -9.65 10.54
C GLY A 5 5.58 -9.68 9.31
N GLU A 6 4.49 -10.42 9.45
CA GLU A 6 3.49 -10.63 8.41
C GLU A 6 2.75 -9.32 8.08
N LEU A 7 2.79 -8.93 6.81
CA LEU A 7 2.08 -7.74 6.35
C LEU A 7 0.58 -8.03 6.28
N GLN A 8 -0.21 -6.99 6.45
CA GLN A 8 -1.67 -7.01 6.27
C GLN A 8 -2.04 -6.07 5.14
N GLU A 9 -3.11 -6.40 4.42
CA GLU A 9 -3.64 -5.56 3.36
C GLU A 9 -4.63 -4.53 3.93
N TYR A 10 -4.43 -3.26 3.59
CA TYR A 10 -5.29 -2.15 3.96
C TYR A 10 -5.82 -1.41 2.73
N LYS A 11 -7.13 -1.18 2.71
CA LYS A 11 -7.78 -0.23 1.80
C LYS A 11 -7.83 1.13 2.49
N VAL A 12 -6.99 2.05 2.04
CA VAL A 12 -6.91 3.42 2.56
C VAL A 12 -7.53 4.38 1.56
N ILE A 13 -8.46 5.21 2.02
CA ILE A 13 -9.12 6.24 1.24
C ILE A 13 -8.86 7.60 1.88
N GLY A 14 -8.40 8.57 1.10
CA GLY A 14 -8.17 9.93 1.56
C GLY A 14 -8.50 10.97 0.50
N ARG A 15 -8.61 12.22 0.91
CA ARG A 15 -8.91 13.37 0.05
C ARG A 15 -8.20 14.63 0.56
N GLY A 16 -8.17 15.67 -0.26
CA GLY A 16 -7.84 17.01 0.22
C GLY A 16 -8.93 17.55 1.15
N LEU A 17 -8.58 18.50 2.02
CA LEU A 17 -9.59 19.19 2.83
C LEU A 17 -10.51 20.01 1.91
N PRO A 18 -11.84 20.01 2.15
CA PRO A 18 -12.75 20.89 1.45
C PRO A 18 -12.37 22.37 1.63
N SER A 19 -12.50 23.17 0.57
CA SER A 19 -12.29 24.61 0.59
C SER A 19 -13.36 25.31 -0.25
N ASP A 20 -13.49 26.63 -0.14
CA ASP A 20 -14.47 27.38 -0.94
C ASP A 20 -14.27 27.21 -2.44
N LYS A 21 -13.01 27.07 -2.88
CA LYS A 21 -12.65 26.82 -4.28
C LYS A 21 -12.91 25.37 -4.72
N ASN A 22 -12.91 24.42 -3.78
CA ASN A 22 -13.15 23.01 -4.07
C ASN A 22 -13.88 22.35 -2.90
N ARG A 23 -15.22 22.44 -2.94
CA ARG A 23 -16.11 21.91 -1.89
C ARG A 23 -16.16 20.39 -1.85
N THR A 24 -15.91 19.73 -2.99
CA THR A 24 -15.96 18.28 -3.12
C THR A 24 -14.64 17.74 -3.68
N PRO A 25 -13.56 17.70 -2.87
CA PRO A 25 -12.28 17.16 -3.32
C PRO A 25 -12.40 15.69 -3.72
N ALA A 26 -11.66 15.30 -4.77
CA ALA A 26 -11.63 13.93 -5.25
C ALA A 26 -11.11 12.96 -4.18
N LEU A 27 -11.71 11.76 -4.13
CA LEU A 27 -11.29 10.67 -3.26
C LEU A 27 -10.21 9.83 -3.96
N TYR A 28 -9.14 9.54 -3.23
CA TYR A 28 -8.05 8.67 -3.66
C TYR A 28 -8.04 7.41 -2.82
N GLN A 29 -7.99 6.25 -3.49
CA GLN A 29 -7.97 4.95 -2.86
C GLN A 29 -6.66 4.23 -3.18
N MET A 30 -6.03 3.62 -2.17
CA MET A 30 -4.86 2.75 -2.34
C MET A 30 -5.01 1.44 -1.56
N ARG A 31 -4.42 0.38 -2.10
CA ARG A 31 -4.16 -0.86 -1.37
C ARG A 31 -2.74 -0.75 -0.80
N ILE A 32 -2.61 -0.80 0.52
CA ILE A 32 -1.35 -0.63 1.23
C ILE A 32 -1.08 -1.89 2.04
N PHE A 33 0.11 -2.46 1.86
CA PHE A 33 0.58 -3.59 2.67
C PHE A 33 1.43 -3.07 3.82
N ALA A 34 1.00 -3.33 5.05
CA ALA A 34 1.61 -2.80 6.28
C ALA A 34 1.32 -3.74 7.47
N PRO A 35 2.17 -3.75 8.53
CA PRO A 35 1.94 -4.56 9.72
C PRO A 35 0.73 -4.06 10.53
N ASP A 36 0.47 -2.75 10.52
CA ASP A 36 -0.62 -2.12 11.26
C ASP A 36 -1.24 -0.92 10.51
N LYS A 37 -2.36 -0.44 11.06
CA LYS A 37 -3.09 0.72 10.52
C LYS A 37 -2.27 2.02 10.55
N ALA A 38 -1.44 2.25 11.55
CA ALA A 38 -0.68 3.49 11.68
C ALA A 38 0.36 3.60 10.54
N VAL A 39 1.07 2.51 10.28
CA VAL A 39 2.02 2.45 9.16
C VAL A 39 1.30 2.48 7.82
N ALA A 40 0.13 1.84 7.69
CA ALA A 40 -0.68 1.93 6.47
C ALA A 40 -1.03 3.40 6.13
N LYS A 41 -1.48 4.19 7.12
CA LYS A 41 -1.76 5.62 6.95
C LYS A 41 -0.50 6.42 6.58
N SER A 42 0.63 6.11 7.20
CA SER A 42 1.91 6.76 6.89
C SER A 42 2.35 6.52 5.44
N ARG A 43 2.28 5.26 4.97
CA ARG A 43 2.65 4.88 3.60
C ARG A 43 1.67 5.43 2.57
N PHE A 44 0.38 5.52 2.90
CA PHE A 44 -0.60 6.21 2.06
C PHE A 44 -0.18 7.65 1.76
N TRP A 45 0.16 8.44 2.80
CA TRP A 45 0.61 9.82 2.59
C TRP A 45 1.93 9.91 1.84
N TYR A 46 2.86 8.99 2.08
CA TYR A 46 4.11 8.91 1.32
C TYR A 46 3.83 8.79 -0.19
N PHE A 47 3.04 7.81 -0.61
CA PHE A 47 2.73 7.60 -2.03
C PHE A 47 1.84 8.70 -2.60
N LEU A 48 0.83 9.17 -1.85
CA LEU A 48 -0.08 10.20 -2.34
C LEU A 48 0.65 11.54 -2.57
N SER A 49 1.64 11.87 -1.74
CA SER A 49 2.45 13.08 -1.93
C SER A 49 3.27 13.04 -3.22
N GLN A 50 3.78 11.86 -3.60
CA GLN A 50 4.52 11.65 -4.84
C GLN A 50 3.61 11.70 -6.08
N LEU A 51 2.39 11.16 -5.97
CA LEU A 51 1.47 11.04 -7.11
C LEU A 51 0.61 12.28 -7.35
N ARG A 52 0.17 12.97 -6.28
CA ARG A 52 -0.84 14.04 -6.34
C ARG A 52 -0.44 15.32 -5.62
N LYS A 53 0.79 15.42 -5.10
CA LYS A 53 1.29 16.58 -4.33
C LYS A 53 0.41 16.96 -3.13
N LEU A 54 -0.42 16.03 -2.64
CA LEU A 54 -1.25 16.21 -1.45
C LEU A 54 -0.48 15.76 -0.20
N LYS A 55 -0.55 16.56 0.86
CA LYS A 55 0.16 16.32 2.13
C LYS A 55 -0.85 16.02 3.23
N LYS A 56 -0.38 15.35 4.29
CA LYS A 56 -1.18 15.07 5.50
C LYS A 56 -1.76 16.34 6.14
N ALA A 57 -1.05 17.48 6.05
CA ALA A 57 -1.52 18.74 6.63
C ALA A 57 -2.70 19.37 5.85
N THR A 58 -2.82 19.09 4.55
CA THR A 58 -3.83 19.69 3.66
C THR A 58 -4.88 18.68 3.21
N GLY A 59 -4.92 17.51 3.84
CA GLY A 59 -5.83 16.44 3.49
C GLY A 59 -6.17 15.56 4.69
N GLU A 60 -7.16 14.71 4.49
CA GLU A 60 -7.67 13.81 5.51
C GLU A 60 -7.80 12.38 4.97
N ILE A 61 -7.71 11.41 5.88
CA ILE A 61 -8.02 10.01 5.58
C ILE A 61 -9.47 9.78 5.98
N VAL A 62 -10.30 9.49 4.98
CA VAL A 62 -11.74 9.24 5.16
C VAL A 62 -11.96 7.83 5.74
N SER A 63 -11.16 6.86 5.30
CA SER A 63 -11.32 5.47 5.73
C SER A 63 -9.98 4.72 5.68
N CYS A 64 -9.75 3.83 6.64
CA CYS A 64 -8.63 2.89 6.64
C CYS A 64 -9.11 1.54 7.18
N ASN A 65 -9.44 0.62 6.26
CA ASN A 65 -10.02 -0.67 6.57
C ASN A 65 -9.08 -1.80 6.15
N ARG A 66 -8.99 -2.84 6.99
CA ARG A 66 -8.26 -4.06 6.63
C ARG A 66 -9.05 -4.82 5.57
N VAL A 67 -8.37 -5.29 4.54
CA VAL A 67 -8.94 -6.16 3.50
C VAL A 67 -8.61 -7.59 3.86
N LEU A 68 -9.64 -8.43 3.94
CA LEU A 68 -9.49 -9.86 4.14
C LEU A 68 -9.56 -10.57 2.79
N GLU A 69 -8.78 -11.63 2.65
CA GLU A 69 -8.75 -12.45 1.45
C GLU A 69 -10.09 -13.17 1.28
N LYS A 70 -10.68 -13.11 0.07
CA LYS A 70 -12.01 -13.69 -0.19
C LYS A 70 -12.01 -15.21 -0.11
N LYS A 71 -10.92 -15.84 -0.55
CA LYS A 71 -10.74 -17.30 -0.56
C LYS A 71 -9.40 -17.64 0.10
N PRO A 72 -9.31 -17.65 1.44
CA PRO A 72 -8.05 -17.83 2.15
C PRO A 72 -7.53 -19.28 2.17
N LEU A 73 -8.38 -20.26 1.83
CA LEU A 73 -8.00 -21.68 1.81
C LEU A 73 -7.59 -22.18 0.41
N ALA A 74 -7.77 -21.35 -0.62
CA ALA A 74 -7.43 -21.69 -2.00
C ALA A 74 -6.04 -21.16 -2.35
N ILE A 75 -5.16 -22.02 -2.86
CA ILE A 75 -3.84 -21.64 -3.36
C ILE A 75 -3.98 -20.84 -4.65
N LYS A 76 -3.24 -19.73 -4.76
CA LYS A 76 -3.23 -18.83 -5.93
C LYS A 76 -1.80 -18.51 -6.33
N ASN A 77 -1.62 -18.12 -7.59
CA ASN A 77 -0.38 -17.51 -8.07
C ASN A 77 -0.58 -15.98 -8.10
N PHE A 78 0.34 -15.24 -7.51
CA PHE A 78 0.34 -13.78 -7.41
C PHE A 78 1.52 -13.20 -8.17
N GLY A 79 1.25 -12.42 -9.22
CA GLY A 79 2.24 -11.59 -9.88
C GLY A 79 2.42 -10.26 -9.14
N ILE A 80 3.64 -9.95 -8.74
CA ILE A 80 4.00 -8.72 -8.04
C ILE A 80 4.96 -7.92 -8.92
N TRP A 81 4.50 -6.73 -9.31
CA TRP A 81 5.36 -5.69 -9.88
C TRP A 81 5.88 -4.81 -8.77
N LEU A 82 7.20 -4.64 -8.71
CA LEU A 82 7.84 -3.82 -7.70
C LEU A 82 8.94 -2.96 -8.31
N ARG A 83 9.18 -1.84 -7.64
CA ARG A 83 10.34 -0.98 -7.86
C ARG A 83 11.12 -0.93 -6.57
N TYR A 84 12.41 -1.25 -6.63
CA TYR A 84 13.30 -1.23 -5.47
C TYR A 84 14.57 -0.44 -5.76
N ASN A 85 15.21 0.04 -4.70
CA ASN A 85 16.51 0.70 -4.78
C ASN A 85 17.58 -0.32 -4.35
N SER A 86 18.52 -0.59 -5.25
CA SER A 86 19.75 -1.32 -4.98
C SER A 86 20.84 -0.36 -4.49
N ARG A 87 22.05 -0.88 -4.22
CA ARG A 87 23.23 -0.03 -3.92
C ARG A 87 23.64 0.84 -5.12
N SER A 88 23.26 0.45 -6.33
CA SER A 88 23.74 1.07 -7.58
C SER A 88 22.66 1.82 -8.34
N GLY A 89 21.38 1.73 -7.95
CA GLY A 89 20.31 2.46 -8.62
C GLY A 89 18.91 1.93 -8.32
N THR A 90 17.92 2.42 -9.07
CA THR A 90 16.52 2.00 -8.96
C THR A 90 16.17 1.03 -10.08
N HIS A 91 15.59 -0.12 -9.73
CA HIS A 91 15.24 -1.16 -10.67
C HIS A 91 13.77 -1.54 -10.55
N ASN A 92 13.13 -1.83 -11.68
CA ASN A 92 11.81 -2.45 -11.71
C ASN A 92 11.98 -3.96 -11.84
N MET A 93 11.11 -4.72 -11.18
CA MET A 93 11.11 -6.18 -11.19
C MET A 93 9.66 -6.68 -11.24
N TYR A 94 9.46 -7.77 -11.97
CA TYR A 94 8.26 -8.58 -11.91
C TYR A 94 8.62 -9.94 -11.32
N ARG A 95 7.80 -10.44 -10.40
CA ARG A 95 7.98 -11.78 -9.86
C ARG A 95 6.68 -12.41 -9.43
N GLU A 96 6.62 -13.73 -9.55
CA GLU A 96 5.46 -14.53 -9.16
C GLU A 96 5.71 -15.28 -7.85
N TYR A 97 4.67 -15.37 -7.04
CA TYR A 97 4.65 -16.06 -5.75
C TYR A 97 3.41 -16.96 -5.66
N ARG A 98 3.57 -18.15 -5.09
CA ARG A 98 2.46 -19.09 -4.89
C ARG A 98 2.09 -19.12 -3.41
N ASP A 99 0.91 -18.61 -3.07
CA ASP A 99 0.46 -18.46 -1.68
C ASP A 99 -1.07 -18.51 -1.57
N LEU A 100 -1.57 -18.52 -0.34
CA LEU A 100 -2.99 -18.51 0.02
C LEU A 100 -3.60 -17.10 0.02
N THR A 101 -2.82 -16.07 0.37
CA THR A 101 -3.32 -14.70 0.49
C THR A 101 -2.39 -13.69 -0.16
N CYS A 102 -2.95 -12.58 -0.65
CA CYS A 102 -2.16 -11.50 -1.24
C CYS A 102 -1.14 -10.91 -0.24
N ALA A 103 -1.56 -10.76 1.02
CA ALA A 103 -0.73 -10.25 2.10
C ALA A 103 0.51 -11.12 2.38
N LYS A 104 0.35 -12.44 2.39
CA LYS A 104 1.46 -13.39 2.55
C LYS A 104 2.41 -13.40 1.36
N ALA A 105 1.88 -13.38 0.13
CA ALA A 105 2.70 -13.27 -1.07
C ALA A 105 3.58 -12.01 -1.07
N VAL A 106 3.03 -10.86 -0.63
CA VAL A 106 3.81 -9.62 -0.50
C VAL A 106 4.81 -9.69 0.65
N THR A 107 4.49 -10.40 1.74
CA THR A 107 5.43 -10.65 2.84
C THR A 107 6.62 -11.46 2.34
N GLN A 108 6.38 -12.58 1.65
CA GLN A 108 7.41 -13.40 1.01
C GLN A 108 8.27 -12.60 0.02
N CYS A 109 7.62 -11.69 -0.72
CA CYS A 109 8.33 -10.78 -1.63
C CYS A 109 9.29 -9.85 -0.90
N CYS A 110 8.84 -9.28 0.22
CA CYS A 110 9.67 -8.39 1.04
C CYS A 110 10.82 -9.14 1.72
N GLU A 111 10.60 -10.38 2.17
CA GLU A 111 11.65 -11.23 2.76
C GLU A 111 12.76 -11.56 1.76
N TYR A 112 12.41 -11.81 0.49
CA TYR A 112 13.40 -12.10 -0.54
C TYR A 112 14.30 -10.90 -0.89
N LEU A 113 13.80 -9.68 -0.74
CA LEU A 113 14.52 -8.45 -1.11
C LEU A 113 15.36 -7.86 0.03
N ASN A 114 15.28 -8.41 1.24
CA ASN A 114 16.11 -8.03 2.38
C ASN A 114 17.48 -8.73 2.33
#